data_AF-A0A9D3YVG5-F1
#
_entry.id   AF-A0A9D3YVG5-F1
#
_cell.length_a   1.000
_cell.length_b   1.000
_cell.length_c   1.000
_cell.angle_alpha   90.00
_cell.angle_beta   90.00
_cell.angle_gamma   90.00
#
_symmetry.space_group_name_H-M   'P 1'
#
loop_
_entity.id
_entity.type
_entity.pdbx_description
1 polymer ?
#
loop_
_entity_poly.entity_id
_entity_poly.type
_entity_poly.pdbx_seq_one_letter_code
_entity_poly.pdbx_strand_id
1 'polypeptide(L)'
;MSMSYAMFCRLRPFNIRPPNERDRETCLCRRHENLQMKARRLKEEHALQTANLPEIMKKVVCETSSKDCMYRVCTHCKDKKLDLRQSESDGSKMVNFYEWKTKRV
;
A
#
# COMPACT_ATOMS: atom_id res chain seq x y z
N MET A 1 7.81 23.88 33.94
CA MET A 1 7.82 24.92 32.89
C MET A 1 7.10 24.36 31.68
N SER A 2 5.86 24.77 31.44
CA SER A 2 5.07 24.30 30.30
C SER A 2 5.12 25.35 29.19
N MET A 3 5.43 24.91 27.98
CA MET A 3 5.46 25.76 26.78
C MET A 3 4.31 25.34 25.88
N SER A 4 3.60 26.31 25.30
CA SER A 4 2.56 26.01 24.32
C SER A 4 3.17 25.60 22.98
N TYR A 5 2.49 24.74 22.23
CA TYR A 5 2.92 24.32 20.89
C TYR A 5 3.17 25.52 19.96
N ALA A 6 2.35 26.57 20.07
CA ALA A 6 2.52 27.80 19.31
C ALA A 6 3.84 28.52 19.63
N MET A 7 4.23 28.58 20.90
CA MET A 7 5.47 29.21 21.34
C MET A 7 6.70 28.38 20.94
N PHE A 8 6.60 27.05 21.01
CA PHE A 8 7.63 26.15 20.48
C PHE A 8 7.86 26.34 18.98
N CYS A 9 6.79 26.42 18.18
CA CYS A 9 6.89 26.65 16.73
C CYS A 9 7.48 28.01 16.36
N ARG A 10 7.24 29.06 17.18
CA ARG A 10 7.84 30.39 16.98
C ARG A 10 9.34 30.43 17.26
N LEU A 11 9.83 29.59 18.18
CA LEU A 11 11.25 29.49 18.53
C LEU A 11 12.04 28.60 17.56
N ARG A 12 11.42 28.14 16.47
CA ARG A 12 12.08 27.31 15.46
C ARG A 12 13.22 28.08 14.77
N PRO A 13 14.46 27.54 14.76
CA PRO A 13 15.57 28.11 14.00
C PRO A 13 15.27 28.19 12.51
N PHE A 14 15.78 29.24 11.86
CA PHE A 14 15.56 29.54 10.44
C PHE A 14 15.85 28.36 9.49
N ASN A 15 16.83 27.52 9.82
CA ASN A 15 17.27 26.41 8.97
C ASN A 15 16.31 25.20 9.02
N ILE A 16 15.36 25.15 9.95
CA ILE A 16 14.45 24.01 10.10
C ILE A 16 13.18 24.28 9.29
N ARG A 17 13.02 23.60 8.15
CA ARG A 17 11.82 23.69 7.32
C ARG A 17 10.73 22.73 7.81
N PRO A 18 9.43 23.10 7.74
CA PRO A 18 8.36 22.16 8.00
C PRO A 18 8.41 21.03 6.98
N PRO A 19 8.18 19.77 7.40
CA PRO A 19 8.10 18.67 6.45
C PRO A 19 6.98 18.93 5.46
N ASN A 20 7.26 18.72 4.18
CA ASN A 20 6.30 18.79 3.10
C ASN A 20 5.85 17.38 2.70
N GLU A 21 4.86 17.27 1.80
CA GLU A 21 4.34 15.95 1.37
C GLU A 21 5.38 15.06 0.69
N ARG A 22 6.41 15.65 0.06
CA ARG A 22 7.52 14.93 -0.58
C ARG A 22 8.51 14.37 0.43
N ASP A 23 8.56 14.92 1.64
CA ASP A 23 9.39 14.43 2.73
C ASP A 23 8.76 13.20 3.42
N ARG A 24 7.57 12.75 2.98
CA ARG A 24 6.94 11.53 3.49
C ARG A 24 7.65 10.30 2.93
N GLU A 25 8.23 9.50 3.81
CA GLU A 25 8.73 8.15 3.48
C GLU A 25 7.61 7.09 3.34
N THR A 26 6.34 7.52 3.31
CA THR A 26 5.17 6.64 3.19
C THR A 26 4.30 7.07 2.00
N CYS A 27 3.86 6.11 1.16
CA CYS A 27 2.89 6.43 0.10
C CYS A 27 1.49 6.48 0.69
N LEU A 28 0.88 7.67 0.69
CA LEU A 28 -0.55 7.88 0.98
C LEU A 28 -1.36 8.06 -0.31
N CYS A 29 -0.85 7.50 -1.39
CA CYS A 29 -1.48 7.58 -2.69
C CYS A 29 -2.73 6.69 -2.73
N ARG A 30 -3.81 7.22 -3.31
CA ARG A 30 -5.10 6.52 -3.48
C ARG A 30 -4.97 5.09 -4.02
N ARG A 31 -4.00 4.86 -4.90
CA ARG A 31 -3.72 3.54 -5.50
C ARG A 31 -3.27 2.52 -4.46
N HIS A 32 -2.30 2.87 -3.61
CA HIS A 32 -1.83 1.96 -2.55
C HIS A 32 -2.92 1.75 -1.50
N GLU A 33 -3.65 2.80 -1.12
CA GLU A 33 -4.72 2.67 -0.12
C GLU A 33 -5.87 1.78 -0.62
N ASN A 34 -6.33 1.97 -1.86
CA ASN A 34 -7.36 1.12 -2.44
C ASN A 34 -6.88 -0.34 -2.62
N LEU A 35 -5.61 -0.54 -2.95
CA LEU A 35 -5.03 -1.89 -3.03
C LEU A 35 -4.97 -2.54 -1.64
N GLN A 36 -4.62 -1.78 -0.61
CA GLN A 36 -4.59 -2.24 0.78
C GLN A 36 -5.99 -2.65 1.27
N MET A 37 -7.03 -1.89 0.91
CA MET A 37 -8.43 -2.23 1.22
C MET A 37 -8.85 -3.54 0.56
N LYS A 38 -8.50 -3.75 -0.72
CA LYS A 38 -8.75 -5.02 -1.42
C LYS A 38 -8.01 -6.19 -0.76
N ALA A 39 -6.73 -6.03 -0.42
CA ALA A 39 -5.94 -7.07 0.23
C ALA A 39 -6.48 -7.46 1.61
N ARG A 40 -6.97 -6.49 2.40
CA ARG A 40 -7.66 -6.75 3.67
C ARG A 40 -8.91 -7.58 3.47
N ARG A 41 -9.77 -7.17 2.53
CA ARG A 41 -11.00 -7.90 2.23
C ARG A 41 -10.73 -9.34 1.75
N LEU A 42 -9.74 -9.52 0.88
CA LEU A 42 -9.34 -10.86 0.42
C LEU A 42 -8.75 -11.73 1.53
N LYS A 43 -8.11 -11.14 2.55
CA LYS A 43 -7.65 -11.86 3.74
C LYS A 43 -8.82 -12.29 4.63
N GLU A 44 -9.79 -11.41 4.85
CA GLU A 44 -11.03 -11.74 5.60
C GLU A 44 -11.82 -12.86 4.94
N GLU A 45 -11.83 -12.90 3.61
CA GLU A 45 -12.44 -13.99 2.83
C GLU A 45 -11.53 -15.23 2.71
N HIS A 46 -10.42 -15.26 3.44
CA HIS A 46 -9.43 -16.35 3.48
C HIS A 46 -8.77 -16.70 2.14
N ALA A 47 -8.94 -15.86 1.11
CA ALA A 47 -8.29 -16.01 -0.19
C ALA A 47 -6.79 -15.66 -0.13
N LEU A 48 -6.42 -14.71 0.73
CA LEU A 48 -5.02 -14.35 1.02
C LEU A 48 -4.63 -14.73 2.45
N GLN A 49 -3.37 -15.15 2.63
CA GLN A 49 -2.79 -15.44 3.95
C GLN A 49 -2.49 -14.16 4.75
N THR A 50 -2.08 -13.10 4.05
CA THR A 50 -1.66 -11.82 4.65
C THR A 50 -2.25 -10.67 3.83
N ALA A 51 -2.47 -9.54 4.49
CA ALA A 51 -2.88 -8.29 3.86
C ALA A 51 -1.71 -7.31 3.76
N ASN A 52 -0.50 -7.72 4.15
CA ASN A 52 0.70 -6.92 4.07
C ASN A 52 1.20 -6.89 2.62
N LEU A 53 1.05 -5.75 1.95
CA LEU A 53 1.41 -5.59 0.53
C LEU A 53 2.90 -5.86 0.26
N PRO A 54 3.87 -5.34 1.04
CA PRO A 54 5.27 -5.73 0.93
C PRO A 54 5.53 -7.24 0.94
N GLU A 55 4.87 -7.99 1.83
CA GLU A 55 5.01 -9.45 1.88
C GLU A 55 4.43 -10.12 0.63
N ILE A 56 3.27 -9.64 0.17
CA ILE A 56 2.63 -10.10 -1.06
C ILE A 56 3.55 -9.85 -2.26
N MET A 57 4.16 -8.67 -2.36
CA MET A 57 5.07 -8.32 -3.45
C MET A 57 6.27 -9.26 -3.50
N LYS A 58 6.90 -9.57 -2.35
CA LYS A 58 8.03 -10.50 -2.27
C LYS A 58 7.72 -11.91 -2.78
N LYS A 59 6.44 -12.34 -2.76
CA LYS A 59 6.02 -13.63 -3.32
C LYS A 59 5.91 -13.59 -4.86
N VAL A 60 5.65 -12.41 -5.41
CA VAL A 60 5.37 -12.22 -6.84
C VAL A 60 6.63 -11.88 -7.64
N VAL A 61 7.54 -11.13 -7.04
CA VAL A 61 8.79 -10.69 -7.70
C VAL A 61 10.01 -11.34 -7.07
N CYS A 62 11.10 -11.46 -7.83
CA CYS A 62 12.38 -11.94 -7.29
C CYS A 62 13.03 -10.90 -6.39
N GLU A 63 13.01 -9.63 -6.80
CA GLU A 63 13.66 -8.53 -6.10
C GLU A 63 12.76 -7.30 -6.14
N THR A 64 12.54 -6.67 -4.98
CA THR A 64 11.61 -5.54 -4.86
C THR A 64 12.21 -4.22 -5.31
N SER A 65 13.54 -4.10 -5.29
CA SER A 65 14.27 -2.93 -5.76
C SER A 65 14.48 -2.92 -7.29
N SER A 66 14.30 -4.07 -7.95
CA SER A 66 14.48 -4.21 -9.39
C SER A 66 13.29 -3.65 -10.17
N LYS A 67 13.57 -2.66 -11.03
CA LYS A 67 12.58 -2.11 -11.96
C LYS A 67 12.02 -3.20 -12.88
N ASP A 68 12.87 -4.03 -13.46
CA ASP A 68 12.42 -5.06 -14.42
C ASP A 68 11.48 -6.09 -13.78
N CYS A 69 11.71 -6.41 -12.50
CA CYS A 69 10.80 -7.24 -11.73
C CYS A 69 9.44 -6.56 -11.50
N MET A 70 9.43 -5.29 -11.08
CA MET A 70 8.21 -4.52 -10.82
C MET A 70 7.38 -4.26 -12.07
N TYR A 71 8.02 -4.14 -13.23
CA TYR A 71 7.38 -3.93 -14.52
C TYR A 71 7.09 -5.24 -15.28
N ARG A 72 7.29 -6.41 -14.65
CA ARG A 72 7.05 -7.74 -15.25
C ARG A 72 7.84 -8.02 -16.54
N VAL A 73 9.00 -7.40 -16.69
CA VAL A 73 9.93 -7.65 -17.80
C VAL A 73 10.92 -8.77 -17.45
N CYS A 74 11.18 -8.97 -16.16
CA CYS A 74 12.07 -10.02 -15.67
C CYS A 74 11.62 -11.42 -16.11
N THR A 75 12.52 -12.16 -16.77
CA THR A 75 12.28 -13.51 -17.29
C THR A 75 11.91 -14.53 -16.22
N HIS A 76 12.37 -14.34 -14.98
CA HIS A 76 12.17 -15.28 -13.87
C HIS A 76 10.86 -15.09 -13.10
N CYS A 77 10.31 -13.87 -13.07
CA CYS A 77 9.09 -13.58 -12.31
C CYS A 77 7.95 -13.01 -13.13
N LYS A 78 8.11 -12.74 -14.43
CA LYS A 78 7.03 -12.20 -15.28
C LYS A 78 5.73 -13.00 -15.18
N ASP A 79 5.83 -14.33 -15.10
CA ASP A 79 4.69 -15.24 -15.08
C ASP A 79 4.25 -15.67 -13.66
N LYS A 80 4.97 -15.23 -12.60
CA LYS A 80 4.60 -15.57 -11.21
C LYS A 80 3.25 -14.95 -10.84
N LYS A 81 2.30 -15.77 -10.42
CA LYS A 81 0.99 -15.32 -9.94
C LYS A 81 0.88 -15.52 -8.45
N LEU A 82 -0.03 -14.79 -7.83
CA LEU A 82 -0.40 -15.03 -6.44
C LEU A 82 -1.26 -16.29 -6.38
N ASP A 83 -0.86 -17.24 -5.56
CA ASP A 83 -1.71 -18.36 -5.19
C ASP A 83 -2.80 -17.84 -4.26
N LEU A 84 -3.94 -17.53 -4.84
CA LEU A 84 -5.17 -17.30 -4.11
C LEU A 84 -5.73 -18.67 -3.73
N ARG A 85 -6.00 -18.89 -2.45
CA ARG A 85 -6.74 -20.09 -2.04
C ARG A 85 -8.10 -20.00 -2.72
N GLN A 86 -8.41 -20.94 -3.60
CA GLN A 86 -9.77 -21.09 -4.10
C GLN A 86 -10.60 -21.46 -2.87
N SER A 87 -11.45 -20.54 -2.41
CA SER A 87 -12.51 -20.93 -1.49
C SER A 87 -13.36 -21.95 -2.25
N GLU A 88 -13.83 -23.00 -1.57
CA GLU A 88 -14.67 -24.08 -2.13
C GLU A 88 -15.98 -23.59 -2.77
N SER A 89 -16.21 -22.27 -2.78
CA SER A 89 -17.28 -21.58 -3.47
C SER A 89 -16.90 -21.31 -4.93
N ASP A 90 -17.34 -22.22 -5.79
CA ASP A 90 -17.54 -22.12 -7.23
C ASP A 90 -17.75 -20.68 -7.76
N GLY A 91 -16.66 -19.93 -8.03
CA GLY A 91 -16.57 -18.67 -8.80
C GLY A 91 -17.54 -17.49 -8.53
N SER A 92 -18.51 -17.65 -7.63
CA SER A 92 -19.78 -16.89 -7.65
C SER A 92 -19.94 -15.99 -6.42
N LYS A 93 -19.00 -16.05 -5.47
CA LYS A 93 -19.07 -15.25 -4.25
C LYS A 93 -18.68 -13.81 -4.55
N MET A 94 -19.68 -12.93 -4.62
CA MET A 94 -19.45 -11.49 -4.68
C MET A 94 -19.04 -10.95 -3.32
N VAL A 95 -18.02 -10.09 -3.33
CA VAL A 95 -17.45 -9.50 -2.12
C VAL A 95 -17.43 -7.98 -2.26
N ASN A 96 -18.04 -7.30 -1.30
CA ASN A 96 -18.04 -5.84 -1.25
C ASN A 96 -16.79 -5.33 -0.52
N PHE A 97 -16.25 -4.20 -0.98
CA PHE A 97 -15.13 -3.50 -0.35
C PHE A 97 -15.27 -1.98 -0.52
N TYR A 98 -14.63 -1.23 0.37
CA TYR A 98 -14.57 0.23 0.27
C TYR A 98 -13.47 0.68 -0.68
N GLU A 99 -13.70 1.78 -1.40
CA GLU A 99 -12.68 2.41 -2.24
C GLU A 99 -12.74 3.93 -2.18
N TRP A 100 -11.57 4.57 -2.16
CA TRP A 100 -11.46 6.01 -2.32
C TRP A 100 -11.69 6.40 -3.78
N LYS A 101 -12.62 7.33 -4.00
CA LYS A 101 -12.88 7.99 -5.30
C LYS A 101 -12.53 9.46 -5.21
N THR A 102 -11.93 10.00 -6.28
CA THR A 102 -11.79 11.45 -6.41
C THR A 102 -13.07 11.98 -7.05
N LYS A 103 -13.78 12.86 -6.34
CA LYS A 103 -14.79 13.71 -6.96
C LYS A 103 -14.06 14.92 -7.54
N ARG A 104 -14.20 15.17 -8.84
CA ARG A 104 -13.93 16.50 -9.37
C ARG A 104 -15.13 17.35 -9.01
N VAL A 105 -14.87 18.41 -8.25
CA VAL A 105 -15.84 19.49 -7.99
C VAL A 105 -15.67 20.51 -9.09
#